data_AF-A0A090X7F6-F1
#
_entry.id   AF-A0A090X7F6-F1
#
_cell.length_a   1.000
_cell.length_b   1.000
_cell.length_c   1.000
_cell.angle_alpha   90.00
_cell.angle_beta   90.00
_cell.angle_gamma   90.00
#
_symmetry.space_group_name_H-M   'P 1'
#
loop_
_entity.id
_entity.type
_entity.pdbx_description
1 polymer ?
#
loop_
_entity_poly.entity_id
_entity_poly.type
_entity_poly.pdbx_seq_one_letter_code
_entity_poly.pdbx_strand_id
1 'polypeptide(L)'
;ATLSESSKGDYPDANEVMWMLPETYMLQSGRSYPTLLCGYQVFFNSTSRGQTYKKYDLYFFYKNGKFINQPLYVKNVTGYTVYMGTRPEAELAPTRELQILFSDMESCMIAKNPNPAFPNACSLMVKKDKFSAPPEICARKFTQHCKSQGFKYTIQNCPK
;
A
#
# COMPACT_ATOMS: atom_id res chain seq x y z
N ALA A 1 29.56 19.79 4.00
CA ALA A 1 28.22 19.24 4.28
C ALA A 1 28.17 17.84 3.70
N THR A 2 28.12 16.81 4.55
CA THR A 2 28.01 15.41 4.12
C THR A 2 26.65 15.26 3.44
N LEU A 3 26.67 15.11 2.10
CA LEU A 3 25.51 14.66 1.33
C LEU A 3 25.12 13.29 1.90
N SER A 4 24.06 13.22 2.70
CA SER A 4 23.52 11.92 3.11
C SER A 4 23.14 11.21 1.83
N GLU A 5 23.70 10.02 1.60
CA GLU A 5 23.19 9.07 0.61
C GLU A 5 21.68 9.13 0.66
N SER A 6 21.04 9.62 -0.41
CA SER A 6 19.62 9.44 -0.62
C SER A 6 19.39 7.94 -0.48
N SER A 7 18.81 7.51 0.64
CA SER A 7 18.74 6.09 0.93
C SER A 7 17.87 5.46 -0.15
N LYS A 8 18.51 4.64 -0.98
CA LYS A 8 17.89 3.97 -2.13
C LYS A 8 16.50 3.46 -1.73
N GLY A 9 15.49 3.84 -2.50
CA GLY A 9 14.11 3.39 -2.31
C GLY A 9 13.19 4.33 -1.53
N ASP A 10 13.68 5.41 -0.89
CA ASP A 10 12.80 6.43 -0.29
C ASP A 10 12.10 7.27 -1.36
N TYR A 11 10.82 7.55 -1.15
CA TYR A 11 9.97 8.33 -2.06
C TYR A 11 10.11 7.92 -3.53
N PRO A 12 9.95 6.62 -3.85
CA PRO A 12 10.16 6.07 -5.19
C PRO A 12 9.12 6.58 -6.19
N ASP A 13 9.36 6.36 -7.49
CA ASP A 13 8.31 6.51 -8.49
C ASP A 13 7.21 5.48 -8.23
N ALA A 14 5.99 5.96 -7.97
CA ALA A 14 4.88 5.09 -7.60
C ALA A 14 4.35 4.26 -8.78
N ASN A 15 4.53 4.68 -10.05
CA ASN A 15 4.15 3.83 -11.18
C ASN A 15 5.04 2.58 -11.23
N GLU A 16 6.35 2.73 -11.00
CA GLU A 16 7.28 1.60 -10.95
C GLU A 16 6.94 0.65 -9.81
N VAL A 17 6.69 1.17 -8.60
CA VAL A 17 6.32 0.33 -7.45
C VAL A 17 5.01 -0.43 -7.71
N MET A 18 3.99 0.25 -8.23
CA MET A 18 2.71 -0.38 -8.57
C MET A 18 2.86 -1.52 -9.58
N TRP A 19 3.80 -1.39 -10.52
CA TRP A 19 4.10 -2.41 -11.51
C TRP A 19 4.89 -3.60 -10.92
N MET A 20 5.89 -3.31 -10.09
CA MET A 20 6.80 -4.32 -9.52
C MET A 20 6.19 -5.08 -8.33
N LEU A 21 5.30 -4.42 -7.59
CA LEU A 21 4.62 -4.92 -6.40
C LEU A 21 3.08 -4.83 -6.56
N PRO A 22 2.49 -5.49 -7.57
CA PRO A 22 1.06 -5.37 -7.87
C PRO A 22 0.17 -5.99 -6.80
N GLU A 23 0.68 -6.94 -6.00
CA GLU A 23 -0.03 -7.51 -4.86
C GLU A 23 0.91 -7.61 -3.66
N THR A 24 0.48 -7.05 -2.53
CA THR A 24 1.25 -7.08 -1.28
C THR A 24 0.34 -7.16 -0.07
N TYR A 25 0.87 -7.76 1.00
CA TYR A 25 0.16 -8.10 2.21
C TYR A 25 0.65 -7.25 3.37
N MET A 26 -0.27 -6.82 4.22
CA MET A 26 0.02 -5.98 5.37
C MET A 26 0.72 -6.80 6.45
N LEU A 27 2.01 -6.53 6.65
CA LEU A 27 2.80 -7.14 7.72
C LEU A 27 2.73 -6.29 8.99
N GLN A 28 2.83 -4.96 8.86
CA GLN A 28 2.73 -4.02 9.97
C GLN A 28 1.81 -2.85 9.62
N SER A 29 1.16 -2.27 10.64
CA SER A 29 0.38 -1.03 10.51
C SER A 29 0.55 -0.15 11.74
N GLY A 30 0.67 1.17 11.54
CA GLY A 30 0.60 2.14 12.62
C GLY A 30 -0.76 2.19 13.31
N ARG A 31 -1.82 1.76 12.62
CA ARG A 31 -3.18 1.61 13.16
C ARG A 31 -3.46 0.17 13.58
N SER A 32 -4.11 0.00 14.72
CA SER A 32 -4.63 -1.30 15.16
C SER A 32 -5.92 -1.66 14.42
N TYR A 33 -5.92 -2.85 13.83
CA TYR A 33 -7.09 -3.57 13.33
C TYR A 33 -7.30 -4.84 14.16
N PRO A 34 -8.03 -4.74 15.28
CA PRO A 34 -8.34 -5.91 16.10
C PRO A 34 -9.03 -6.98 15.25
N THR A 35 -8.66 -8.25 15.45
CA THR A 35 -9.26 -9.41 14.78
C THR A 35 -9.03 -9.51 13.26
N LEU A 36 -8.18 -8.66 12.67
CA LEU A 36 -7.78 -8.81 11.27
C LEU A 36 -6.96 -10.11 11.10
N LEU A 37 -7.38 -10.95 10.16
CA LEU A 37 -6.67 -12.17 9.77
C LEU A 37 -5.72 -11.92 8.60
N CYS A 38 -6.18 -11.09 7.65
CA CYS A 38 -5.45 -10.76 6.44
C CYS A 38 -5.84 -9.36 5.97
N GLY A 39 -4.83 -8.52 5.71
CA GLY A 39 -4.99 -7.28 4.95
C GLY A 39 -4.05 -7.33 3.76
N TYR A 40 -4.52 -6.97 2.58
CA TYR A 40 -3.67 -6.92 1.39
C TYR A 40 -4.19 -5.86 0.42
N GLN A 41 -3.30 -5.35 -0.41
CA GLN A 41 -3.64 -4.40 -1.46
C GLN A 41 -3.24 -4.96 -2.82
N VAL A 42 -3.95 -4.50 -3.83
CA VAL A 42 -3.68 -4.82 -5.23
C VAL A 42 -3.69 -3.59 -6.11
N PHE A 43 -2.79 -3.56 -7.08
CA PHE A 43 -2.80 -2.67 -8.23
C PHE A 43 -2.99 -3.51 -9.48
N PHE A 44 -3.98 -3.16 -10.30
CA PHE A 44 -4.32 -3.96 -11.48
C PHE A 44 -4.97 -3.12 -12.58
N ASN A 45 -4.99 -3.67 -13.80
CA ASN A 45 -5.73 -3.10 -14.90
C ASN A 45 -7.07 -3.82 -15.07
N SER A 46 -8.12 -3.08 -15.37
CA SER A 46 -9.45 -3.62 -15.66
C SER A 46 -9.98 -3.00 -16.94
N THR A 47 -10.41 -3.83 -17.89
CA THR A 47 -11.00 -3.36 -19.14
C THR A 47 -12.51 -3.42 -19.06
N SER A 48 -13.19 -2.31 -19.40
CA SER A 48 -14.64 -2.24 -19.48
C SER A 48 -15.06 -1.28 -20.59
N ARG A 49 -16.01 -1.70 -21.43
CA ARG A 49 -16.51 -0.93 -22.57
C ARG A 49 -15.40 -0.39 -23.49
N GLY A 50 -14.38 -1.20 -23.76
CA GLY A 50 -13.27 -0.85 -24.66
C GLY A 50 -12.22 0.09 -24.05
N GLN A 51 -12.35 0.48 -22.79
CA GLN A 51 -11.37 1.31 -22.08
C GLN A 51 -10.68 0.51 -20.98
N THR A 52 -9.38 0.72 -20.81
CA THR A 52 -8.58 0.09 -19.75
C THR A 52 -8.35 1.09 -18.62
N TYR A 53 -8.65 0.68 -17.41
CA TYR A 53 -8.50 1.51 -16.21
C TYR A 53 -7.45 0.90 -15.28
N LYS A 54 -6.54 1.74 -14.79
CA LYS A 54 -5.69 1.40 -13.64
C LYS A 54 -6.52 1.47 -12.36
N LYS A 55 -6.45 0.44 -11.53
CA LYS A 55 -7.24 0.31 -10.31
C LYS A 55 -6.38 -0.07 -9.12
N TYR A 56 -6.88 0.30 -7.95
CA TYR A 56 -6.34 -0.07 -6.66
C TYR A 56 -7.48 -0.66 -5.83
N ASP A 57 -7.21 -1.71 -5.07
CA ASP A 57 -8.13 -2.19 -4.05
C ASP A 57 -7.35 -2.53 -2.77
N LEU A 58 -8.01 -2.33 -1.63
CA LEU A 58 -7.49 -2.64 -0.30
C LEU A 58 -8.49 -3.55 0.40
N TYR A 59 -8.06 -4.77 0.65
CA TYR A 59 -8.87 -5.82 1.24
C TYR A 59 -8.55 -6.02 2.71
N PHE A 60 -9.60 -6.23 3.50
CA PHE A 60 -9.51 -6.63 4.91
C PHE A 60 -10.43 -7.82 5.16
N PHE A 61 -9.85 -8.90 5.71
CA PHE A 61 -10.55 -10.10 6.12
C PHE A 61 -10.42 -10.30 7.63
N TYR A 62 -11.56 -10.40 8.32
CA TYR A 62 -11.64 -10.45 9.79
C TYR A 62 -12.08 -11.83 10.29
N LYS A 63 -11.74 -12.14 11.55
CA LYS A 63 -12.09 -13.43 12.20
C LYS A 63 -13.57 -13.76 12.20
N ASN A 64 -14.45 -12.77 12.18
CA ASN A 64 -15.91 -12.95 12.13
C ASN A 64 -16.43 -13.27 10.72
N GLY A 65 -15.56 -13.55 9.75
CA GLY A 65 -15.90 -13.79 8.35
C GLY A 65 -16.20 -12.52 7.55
N LYS A 66 -16.15 -11.33 8.17
CA LYS A 66 -16.36 -10.07 7.46
C LYS A 66 -15.22 -9.83 6.47
N PHE A 67 -15.61 -9.57 5.23
CA PHE A 67 -14.73 -9.16 4.15
C PHE A 67 -15.09 -7.74 3.72
N ILE A 68 -14.10 -6.85 3.66
CA ILE A 68 -14.26 -5.46 3.26
C ILE A 68 -13.23 -5.17 2.18
N ASN A 69 -13.65 -4.52 1.10
CA ASN A 69 -12.77 -3.98 0.08
C ASN A 69 -13.08 -2.52 -0.23
N GLN A 70 -12.13 -1.83 -0.85
CA GLN A 70 -12.20 -0.41 -1.19
C GLN A 70 -11.71 -0.19 -2.62
N PRO A 71 -12.53 -0.57 -3.62
CA PRO A 71 -12.11 -0.49 -5.01
C PRO A 71 -12.07 0.97 -5.46
N LEU A 72 -10.94 1.37 -6.04
CA LEU A 72 -10.68 2.71 -6.53
C LEU A 72 -10.07 2.67 -7.93
N TYR A 73 -10.31 3.74 -8.67
CA TYR A 73 -9.66 4.06 -9.94
C TYR A 73 -8.46 4.95 -9.66
N VAL A 74 -7.30 4.58 -10.20
CA VAL A 74 -6.12 5.45 -10.20
C VAL A 74 -6.34 6.52 -11.25
N LYS A 75 -6.38 7.77 -10.79
CA LYS A 75 -6.64 8.96 -11.62
C LYS A 75 -5.35 9.57 -12.13
N ASN A 76 -4.36 9.68 -11.25
CA ASN A 76 -3.07 10.26 -11.55
C ASN A 76 -2.00 9.69 -10.60
N VAL A 77 -0.74 9.77 -11.00
CA VAL A 77 0.41 9.42 -10.18
C VAL A 77 1.45 10.53 -10.33
N THR A 78 1.87 11.12 -9.22
CA THR A 78 2.89 12.19 -9.22
C THR A 78 3.98 11.82 -8.21
N GLY A 79 5.17 11.51 -8.71
CA GLY A 79 6.28 11.01 -7.89
C GLY A 79 5.85 9.78 -7.09
N TYR A 80 5.91 9.89 -5.76
CA TYR A 80 5.57 8.82 -4.83
C TYR A 80 4.09 8.79 -4.39
N THR A 81 3.24 9.64 -4.96
CA THR A 81 1.83 9.77 -4.57
C THR A 81 0.89 9.27 -5.66
N VAL A 82 -0.03 8.39 -5.27
CA VAL A 82 -1.11 7.85 -6.12
C VAL A 82 -2.41 8.55 -5.77
N TYR A 83 -3.01 9.23 -6.75
CA TYR A 83 -4.28 9.92 -6.62
C TYR A 83 -5.40 9.05 -7.17
N MET A 84 -6.48 8.88 -6.40
CA MET A 84 -7.50 7.88 -6.66
C MET A 84 -8.92 8.41 -6.42
N GLY A 85 -9.91 7.75 -7.03
CA GLY A 85 -11.33 8.04 -6.82
C GLY A 85 -12.22 6.81 -7.02
N THR A 86 -13.47 6.86 -6.55
CA THR A 86 -14.42 5.74 -6.66
C THR A 86 -15.04 5.57 -8.05
N ARG A 87 -14.80 6.55 -8.93
CA ARG A 87 -15.42 6.68 -10.24
C ARG A 87 -14.35 6.82 -11.34
N PRO A 88 -14.52 6.24 -12.53
CA PRO A 88 -13.49 6.25 -13.58
C PRO A 88 -13.36 7.59 -14.32
N GLU A 89 -14.40 8.41 -14.38
CA GLU A 89 -14.51 9.55 -15.30
C GLU A 89 -13.45 10.65 -15.07
N ALA A 90 -12.72 11.04 -16.11
CA ALA A 90 -11.47 11.82 -15.99
C ALA A 90 -11.68 13.24 -15.43
N GLU A 91 -12.84 13.83 -15.66
CA GLU A 91 -13.24 15.15 -15.15
C GLU A 91 -13.49 15.18 -13.64
N LEU A 92 -13.71 14.01 -13.02
CA LEU A 92 -13.90 13.90 -11.59
C LEU A 92 -12.56 13.91 -10.86
N ALA A 93 -12.38 14.90 -9.99
CA ALA A 93 -11.20 15.03 -9.15
C ALA A 93 -10.95 13.78 -8.28
N PRO A 94 -9.68 13.45 -7.99
CA PRO A 94 -9.36 12.40 -7.02
C PRO A 94 -9.90 12.79 -5.64
N THR A 95 -10.35 11.79 -4.89
CA THR A 95 -10.89 11.95 -3.52
C THR A 95 -10.07 11.22 -2.47
N ARG A 96 -9.07 10.44 -2.90
CA ARG A 96 -8.19 9.63 -2.06
C ARG A 96 -6.76 9.74 -2.55
N GLU A 97 -5.84 9.59 -1.61
CA GLU A 97 -4.41 9.58 -1.87
C GLU A 97 -3.77 8.39 -1.15
N LEU A 98 -2.73 7.84 -1.77
CA LEU A 98 -1.83 6.87 -1.16
C LEU A 98 -0.40 7.31 -1.46
N GLN A 99 0.42 7.46 -0.42
CA GLN A 99 1.84 7.75 -0.56
C GLN A 99 2.65 6.48 -0.36
N ILE A 100 3.56 6.21 -1.30
CA ILE A 100 4.54 5.14 -1.17
C ILE A 100 5.82 5.76 -0.62
N LEU A 101 6.07 5.64 0.68
CA LEU A 101 7.18 6.36 1.33
C LEU A 101 8.53 5.66 1.13
N PHE A 102 8.49 4.36 0.89
CA PHE A 102 9.66 3.53 0.62
C PHE A 102 9.25 2.32 -0.21
N SER A 103 10.13 1.85 -1.08
CA SER A 103 10.08 0.49 -1.62
C SER A 103 11.48 0.02 -2.00
N ASP A 104 11.74 -1.27 -1.83
CA ASP A 104 12.93 -1.91 -2.39
C ASP A 104 12.71 -2.39 -3.84
N MET A 105 11.53 -2.11 -4.42
CA MET A 105 11.07 -2.51 -5.75
C MET A 105 10.96 -4.03 -5.97
N GLU A 106 11.22 -4.86 -4.96
CA GLU A 106 11.29 -6.30 -5.11
C GLU A 106 10.34 -7.01 -4.15
N SER A 107 10.38 -6.64 -2.88
CA SER A 107 9.73 -7.40 -1.81
C SER A 107 8.70 -6.61 -1.02
N CYS A 108 8.87 -5.29 -0.88
CA CYS A 108 8.10 -4.53 0.09
C CYS A 108 7.90 -3.07 -0.30
N MET A 109 6.90 -2.45 0.32
CA MET A 109 6.72 -1.01 0.31
C MET A 109 6.09 -0.51 1.60
N ILE A 110 6.28 0.77 1.89
CA ILE A 110 5.59 1.46 2.97
C ILE A 110 4.52 2.35 2.35
N ALA A 111 3.26 2.02 2.60
CA ALA A 111 2.12 2.73 2.08
C ALA A 111 1.47 3.57 3.19
N LYS A 112 1.21 4.85 2.94
CA LYS A 112 0.62 5.78 3.90
C LYS A 112 -0.58 6.50 3.29
N ASN A 113 -1.65 6.60 4.06
CA ASN A 113 -2.72 7.56 3.79
C ASN A 113 -2.30 8.92 4.36
N PRO A 114 -2.11 9.96 3.53
CA PRO A 114 -1.64 11.27 4.00
C PRO A 114 -2.73 12.10 4.69
N ASN A 115 -3.98 11.66 4.69
CA ASN A 115 -5.08 12.42 5.28
C ASN A 115 -4.86 12.61 6.80
N PRO A 116 -4.85 13.86 7.30
CA PRO A 116 -4.55 14.16 8.70
C PRO A 116 -5.59 13.61 9.69
N ALA A 117 -6.79 13.24 9.23
CA ALA A 117 -7.78 12.53 10.06
C ALA A 117 -7.35 11.09 10.41
N PHE A 118 -6.36 10.54 9.69
CA PHE A 118 -5.84 9.18 9.89
C PHE A 118 -4.31 9.19 10.06
N PRO A 119 -3.77 9.89 11.08
CA PRO A 119 -2.32 10.14 11.18
C PRO A 119 -1.47 8.87 11.29
N ASN A 120 -2.07 7.77 11.77
CA ASN A 120 -1.42 6.48 11.96
C ASN A 120 -1.71 5.47 10.84
N ALA A 121 -2.38 5.87 9.76
CA ALA A 121 -2.65 5.01 8.60
C ALA A 121 -1.40 4.88 7.72
N CYS A 122 -0.44 4.11 8.20
CA CYS A 122 0.86 3.84 7.58
C CYS A 122 1.16 2.35 7.75
N SER A 123 1.45 1.64 6.67
CA SER A 123 1.52 0.19 6.64
C SER A 123 2.77 -0.29 5.91
N LEU A 124 3.42 -1.31 6.47
CA LEU A 124 4.41 -2.10 5.77
C LEU A 124 3.69 -3.19 5.00
N MET A 125 3.80 -3.14 3.68
CA MET A 125 3.22 -4.07 2.74
C MET A 125 4.33 -4.93 2.14
N VAL A 126 4.15 -6.25 2.09
CA VAL A 126 5.19 -7.22 1.71
C VAL A 126 4.61 -8.25 0.76
N LYS A 127 5.40 -8.71 -0.23
CA LYS A 127 5.02 -9.86 -1.07
C LYS A 127 4.81 -11.11 -0.21
N LYS A 128 3.91 -11.98 -0.69
CA LYS A 128 3.49 -13.18 0.03
C LYS A 128 4.66 -14.11 0.39
N ASP A 129 5.55 -14.35 -0.56
CA ASP A 129 6.72 -15.22 -0.44
C ASP A 129 7.80 -14.66 0.51
N LYS A 130 7.74 -13.36 0.81
CA LYS A 130 8.66 -12.68 1.73
C LYS A 130 8.03 -12.40 3.10
N PHE A 131 6.78 -12.79 3.33
CA PHE A 131 6.06 -12.42 4.55
C PHE A 131 6.66 -13.04 5.84
N SER A 132 7.13 -14.29 5.77
CA SER A 132 7.74 -14.98 6.93
C SER A 132 9.16 -14.50 7.25
N ALA A 133 9.86 -13.95 6.26
CA ALA A 133 11.22 -13.45 6.37
C ALA A 133 11.37 -12.16 5.53
N PRO A 134 10.74 -11.05 5.96
CA PRO A 134 10.79 -9.79 5.23
C PRO A 134 12.20 -9.19 5.31
N PRO A 135 12.70 -8.50 4.27
CA PRO A 135 13.99 -7.86 4.35
C PRO A 135 14.06 -6.83 5.50
N GLU A 136 15.14 -6.86 6.27
CA GLU A 136 15.29 -6.00 7.46
C GLU A 136 15.19 -4.52 7.13
N ILE A 137 15.64 -4.13 5.92
CA ILE A 137 15.54 -2.76 5.42
C ILE A 137 14.10 -2.25 5.45
N CYS A 138 13.13 -3.09 5.09
CA CYS A 138 11.72 -2.75 5.05
C CYS A 138 11.17 -2.41 6.44
N ALA A 139 11.50 -3.24 7.44
CA ALA A 139 11.09 -3.02 8.83
C ALA A 139 11.76 -1.76 9.42
N ARG A 140 13.06 -1.56 9.15
CA ARG A 140 13.79 -0.34 9.58
C ARG A 140 13.16 0.91 8.99
N LYS A 141 12.88 0.89 7.68
CA LYS A 141 12.24 2.00 6.97
C LYS A 141 10.83 2.26 7.45
N PHE A 142 10.08 1.22 7.82
CA PHE A 142 8.75 1.36 8.42
C PHE A 142 8.81 2.17 9.71
N THR A 143 9.73 1.85 10.61
CA THR A 143 9.88 2.64 11.84
C THR A 143 10.31 4.08 11.57
N GLN A 144 11.18 4.32 10.59
CA GLN A 144 11.61 5.67 10.20
C GLN A 144 10.44 6.52 9.66
N HIS A 145 9.71 5.99 8.67
CA HIS A 145 8.66 6.73 7.96
C HIS A 145 7.34 6.82 8.72
N CYS A 146 6.94 5.73 9.38
CA CYS A 146 5.68 5.66 10.12
C CYS A 146 5.81 6.08 11.59
N LYS A 147 7.03 6.35 12.09
CA LYS A 147 7.32 6.77 13.48
C LYS A 147 6.71 5.83 14.53
N SER A 148 6.62 4.54 14.20
CA SER A 148 5.97 3.51 15.03
C SER A 148 6.59 2.14 14.78
N GLN A 149 6.58 1.27 15.78
CA GLN A 149 6.87 -0.16 15.59
C GLN A 149 5.70 -0.92 14.95
N GLY A 150 4.50 -0.33 14.97
CA GLY A 150 3.29 -0.87 14.36
C GLY A 150 2.75 -2.13 15.03
N PHE A 151 1.47 -2.40 14.78
CA PHE A 151 0.84 -3.68 15.06
C PHE A 151 1.22 -4.67 13.97
N LYS A 152 1.60 -5.89 14.36
CA LYS A 152 1.95 -6.96 13.42
C LYS A 152 0.73 -7.79 13.06
N TYR A 153 0.70 -8.28 11.82
CA TYR A 153 -0.38 -9.11 11.30
C TYR A 153 0.15 -10.41 10.72
N THR A 154 -0.77 -11.34 10.52
CA THR A 154 -0.53 -12.58 9.78
C THR A 154 -1.17 -12.50 8.40
N ILE A 155 -0.89 -13.48 7.55
CA ILE A 155 -1.61 -13.70 6.28
C ILE A 155 -2.35 -15.05 6.28
N GLN A 156 -2.74 -15.52 7.46
CA GLN A 156 -3.50 -16.76 7.58
C GLN A 156 -4.88 -16.57 6.94
N ASN A 157 -5.30 -17.55 6.13
CA ASN A 157 -6.62 -17.57 5.49
C ASN A 157 -6.91 -16.33 4.62
N CYS A 158 -5.88 -15.73 4.01
CA CYS A 158 -6.10 -14.74 2.96
C CYS A 158 -6.87 -15.39 1.80
N PRO A 159 -8.00 -14.80 1.34
CA PRO A 159 -8.67 -15.24 0.14
C PRO A 159 -7.72 -15.27 -1.06
N LYS A 160 -7.91 -16.24 -1.97
CA LYS A 160 -7.24 -16.30 -3.26
C LYS A 160 -8.05 -15.60 -4.32
#